data_AF-A0AA42NFX2-F1
#
_entry.id   AF-A0AA42NFX2-F1
#
_cell.length_a   1.000
_cell.length_b   1.000
_cell.length_c   1.000
_cell.angle_alpha   90.00
_cell.angle_beta   90.00
_cell.angle_gamma   90.00
#
_symmetry.space_group_name_H-M   'P 1'
#
loop_
_entity.id
_entity.type
_entity.pdbx_description
1 polymer ?
#
loop_
_entity_poly.entity_id
_entity_poly.type
_entity_poly.pdbx_seq_one_letter_code
_entity_poly.pdbx_strand_id
1 'polypeptide(L)' 'MNRLLDFLLPRFITEDVALVDAGDHLEIIGRLADAPPGFVPAAVATIRSFNLFGWAICPRMIGEPREWPESTESDQA' A
#
# COMPACT_ATOMS: atom_id res chain seq x y z
N MET A 1 4.48 8.52 -6.19
CA MET A 1 3.74 9.69 -5.70
C MET A 1 4.44 10.96 -6.16
N ASN A 2 3.73 11.88 -6.82
CA ASN A 2 4.31 13.12 -7.36
C ASN A 2 3.90 14.25 -6.42
N ARG A 3 4.78 14.60 -5.47
CA ARG A 3 4.51 15.56 -4.38
C ARG A 3 3.92 16.91 -4.84
N LEU A 4 4.32 17.37 -6.03
CA LEU A 4 3.80 18.61 -6.61
C LEU A 4 2.33 18.48 -7.03
N LEU A 5 1.94 17.37 -7.65
CA LEU A 5 0.55 17.13 -8.06
C LEU A 5 -0.34 16.86 -6.85
N ASP A 6 0.20 16.20 -5.83
CA ASP A 6 -0.54 15.89 -4.61
C ASP A 6 -0.89 17.17 -3.82
N PHE A 7 -0.10 18.25 -3.94
CA PHE A 7 -0.43 19.56 -3.38
C PHE A 7 -1.34 20.42 -4.27
N LEU A 8 -1.26 20.28 -5.59
CA LEU A 8 -1.95 21.19 -6.52
C LEU A 8 -3.31 20.69 -6.99
N LEU A 9 -3.54 19.38 -7.00
CA LEU A 9 -4.71 18.77 -7.61
C LEU A 9 -5.37 17.75 -6.66
N PRO A 10 -6.58 18.05 -6.16
CA PRO A 10 -7.39 17.07 -5.46
C PRO A 10 -7.71 15.88 -6.39
N ARG A 11 -7.32 14.67 -6.00
CA ARG A 11 -7.50 13.47 -6.83
C ARG A 11 -7.53 12.20 -6.01
N PHE A 12 -8.12 11.15 -6.56
CA PHE A 12 -7.94 9.80 -6.03
C PHE A 12 -6.51 9.33 -6.26
N ILE A 13 -5.88 8.84 -5.20
CA ILE A 13 -4.58 8.18 -5.23
C ILE A 13 -4.75 6.73 -4.78
N THR A 14 -3.90 5.86 -5.32
CA THR A 14 -3.86 4.44 -4.95
C THR A 14 -2.43 4.14 -4.51
N GLU A 15 -2.27 3.46 -3.40
CA GLU A 15 -0.97 3.15 -2.79
C GLU A 15 -0.95 1.74 -2.22
N ASP A 16 0.20 1.10 -2.36
CA ASP A 16 0.46 -0.19 -1.71
C ASP A 16 1.05 0.04 -0.32
N VAL A 17 0.45 -0.62 0.66
CA VAL A 17 0.86 -0.58 2.07
C VAL A 17 1.34 -1.94 2.53
N ALA A 18 2.36 -1.93 3.38
CA ALA A 18 2.86 -3.10 4.05
C ALA A 18 1.94 -3.48 5.21
N LEU A 19 1.62 -4.78 5.28
CA LEU A 19 0.92 -5.39 6.39
C LEU A 19 1.88 -6.24 7.21
N VAL A 20 1.73 -6.21 8.53
CA VAL A 20 2.42 -7.10 9.47
C VAL A 20 1.42 -7.94 10.23
N ASP A 21 1.86 -9.10 10.68
CA ASP A 21 1.09 -9.96 11.56
C ASP A 21 1.02 -9.33 12.96
N ALA A 22 -0.19 -9.05 13.43
CA ALA A 22 -0.50 -8.54 14.77
C ALA A 22 -1.23 -9.61 15.62
N GLY A 23 -0.97 -10.90 15.34
CA GLY A 23 -1.54 -12.06 16.02
C GLY A 23 -2.79 -12.59 15.30
N ASP A 24 -3.93 -12.01 15.61
CA ASP A 24 -5.24 -12.44 15.12
C ASP A 24 -5.77 -11.59 13.94
N HIS A 25 -5.00 -10.59 13.51
CA HIS A 25 -5.29 -9.78 12.33
C HIS A 25 -3.99 -9.22 11.70
N LEU A 26 -4.11 -8.71 10.47
CA LEU A 26 -3.06 -7.98 9.80
C LEU A 26 -3.19 -6.48 10.07
N GLU A 27 -2.08 -5.85 10.45
CA GLU A 27 -2.02 -4.41 10.73
C GLU A 27 -1.25 -3.67 9.65
N ILE A 28 -1.79 -2.52 9.19
CA ILE A 28 -1.13 -1.64 8.23
C ILE A 28 -0.07 -0.83 8.95
N ILE A 29 1.20 -1.02 8.58
CA ILE A 29 2.31 -0.28 9.19
C ILE A 29 2.69 0.99 8.42
N GLY A 30 2.34 1.06 7.13
CA GLY A 30 2.69 2.19 6.29
C GLY A 30 2.90 1.82 4.83
N ARG A 31 3.35 2.80 4.05
CA ARG A 31 3.56 2.68 2.61
C ARG A 31 4.70 1.70 2.33
N LEU A 32 4.47 0.74 1.43
CA LEU A 32 5.49 -0.23 1.03
C LEU A 32 6.74 0.45 0.47
N ALA A 33 6.56 1.56 -0.26
CA ALA A 33 7.65 2.35 -0.82
C ALA A 33 8.55 3.05 0.22
N ASP A 34 8.05 3.23 1.45
CA ASP A 34 8.79 3.87 2.54
C ASP A 34 9.38 2.82 3.51
N ALA A 35 9.24 1.53 3.20
CA ALA A 35 9.78 0.45 4.01
C ALA A 35 11.31 0.46 4.03
N PRO A 36 11.95 0.19 5.19
CA PRO A 36 13.40 0.15 5.28
C PRO A 36 13.99 -1.02 4.47
N PRO A 37 15.25 -0.91 3.98
CA PRO A 37 15.90 -2.01 3.28
C PRO A 37 15.93 -3.29 4.11
N GLY A 38 15.57 -4.43 3.50
CA GLY A 38 15.50 -5.73 4.18
C GLY A 38 14.23 -5.95 5.00
N PHE A 39 13.30 -5.00 5.04
CA PHE A 39 11.97 -5.22 5.59
C PHE A 39 11.17 -6.18 4.69
N VAL A 40 10.58 -7.20 5.32
CA VAL A 40 9.73 -8.18 4.64
C VAL A 40 8.33 -8.09 5.27
N PRO A 41 7.33 -7.52 4.57
CA PRO A 41 5.95 -7.54 5.04
C PRO A 41 5.39 -8.96 5.02
N ALA A 42 4.42 -9.23 5.88
CA ALA A 42 3.65 -10.48 5.85
C ALA A 42 2.71 -10.51 4.63
N ALA A 43 2.14 -9.36 4.29
CA ALA A 43 1.27 -9.17 3.13
C ALA A 43 1.32 -7.72 2.64
N VAL A 44 0.76 -7.47 1.47
CA VAL A 44 0.60 -6.13 0.90
C VAL A 44 -0.88 -5.90 0.63
N ALA A 45 -1.40 -4.73 1.02
CA ALA A 45 -2.73 -4.29 0.64
C ALA A 45 -2.66 -3.05 -0.22
N THR A 46 -3.66 -2.88 -1.09
CA THR A 46 -3.82 -1.67 -1.89
C THR A 46 -4.88 -0.78 -1.25
N ILE A 47 -4.49 0.44 -0.88
CA ILE A 47 -5.39 1.47 -0.35
C ILE A 47 -5.66 2.50 -1.44
N ARG A 48 -6.93 2.88 -1.58
CA ARG A 48 -7.32 4.08 -2.32
C ARG A 48 -7.79 5.14 -1.34
N SER A 49 -7.29 6.34 -1.52
CA SER A 49 -7.70 7.52 -0.75
C SER A 49 -7.93 8.69 -1.69
N PHE A 50 -8.74 9.66 -1.25
CA PHE A 50 -8.84 10.94 -1.93
C PHE A 50 -7.79 11.88 -1.35
N ASN A 51 -6.79 12.22 -2.14
CA ASN A 51 -5.80 13.21 -1.77
C ASN A 51 -6.40 14.61 -1.97
N LEU A 52 -6.57 15.36 -0.88
CA LEU A 52 -6.95 16.76 -0.87
C LEU A 52 -5.76 17.59 -0.37
N PHE A 53 -5.00 18.18 -1.30
CA PHE A 53 -3.86 19.06 -1.00
C PHE A 53 -2.80 18.43 -0.07
N GLY A 54 -2.53 17.14 -0.22
CA GLY A 54 -1.58 16.38 0.60
C GLY A 54 -2.21 15.66 1.78
N TRP A 55 -3.51 15.82 2.04
CA TRP A 55 -4.23 15.07 3.06
C TRP A 55 -4.96 13.89 2.43
N ALA A 56 -4.70 12.69 2.93
CA ALA A 56 -5.41 11.48 2.55
C ALA A 56 -6.76 11.41 3.30
N ILE A 57 -7.86 11.53 2.57
CA ILE A 57 -9.22 11.50 3.10
C ILE A 57 -9.91 10.20 2.64
N CYS A 58 -10.72 9.61 3.53
CA CYS A 58 -11.48 8.39 3.28
C CYS A 58 -10.62 7.23 2.74
N PRO A 59 -9.54 6.83 3.44
CA PRO A 59 -8.76 5.67 3.03
C PRO A 59 -9.65 4.43 3.05
N ARG A 60 -9.61 3.67 1.96
CA ARG A 60 -10.33 2.41 1.84
C ARG A 60 -9.44 1.37 1.16
N MET A 61 -9.35 0.19 1.76
CA MET A 61 -8.73 -0.96 1.12
C MET A 61 -9.55 -1.37 -0.11
N ILE A 62 -8.87 -1.62 -1.22
CA ILE A 62 -9.49 -2.09 -2.46
C ILE A 62 -8.90 -3.46 -2.79
N GLY A 63 -9.78 -4.46 -2.87
CA GLY A 63 -9.37 -5.85 -3.03
C GLY A 63 -8.97 -6.48 -1.69
N GLU A 64 -8.52 -7.72 -1.79
CA GLU A 64 -7.99 -8.47 -0.66
C GLU A 64 -6.47 -8.25 -0.53
N PRO A 65 -5.91 -8.33 0.70
CA PRO A 65 -4.47 -8.42 0.88
C PRO A 65 -3.85 -9.55 0.05
N ARG A 66 -2.69 -9.29 -0.55
CA ARG A 66 -1.87 -10.28 -1.28
C ARG A 66 -0.64 -10.66 -0.48
N GLU A 67 -0.21 -11.91 -0.59
CA GLU A 67 1.03 -12.39 0.04
C GLU A 67 2.26 -11.71 -0.56
N TRP A 68 3.33 -11.61 0.24
CA TRP A 68 4.61 -11.04 -0.18
C TRP A 68 5.79 -11.97 0.20
N PRO A 69 6.74 -12.25 -0.71
CA PRO A 69 6.75 -11.86 -2.11
C PRO A 69 5.60 -12.52 -2.88
N GLU A 70 5.06 -11.81 -3.87
CA GLU A 70 4.04 -12.36 -4.78
C GLU A 70 4.64 -13.65 -5.36
N SER A 71 4.09 -14.81 -4.96
CA SER A 71 4.60 -16.09 -5.43
C SER A 71 4.55 -16.05 -6.93
N THR A 72 5.72 -15.99 -7.56
CA THR A 72 5.86 -16.02 -9.01
C THR A 72 5.44 -17.43 -9.45
N GLU A 73 4.15 -17.66 -9.60
CA GLU A 73 3.66 -18.81 -10.35
C GLU A 73 4.09 -18.58 -11.81
N SER A 74 5.21 -19.22 -12.14
CA SER A 74 5.48 -19.78 -13.46
C SER A 74 5.77 -18.78 -14.59
N ASP A 75 6.91 -18.11 -14.48
CA ASP A 75 7.75 -17.88 -15.65
C ASP A 75 8.62 -19.15 -15.84
N GLN A 76 8.02 -20.22 -16.39
CA GLN A 76 8.75 -21.38 -16.95
C GLN A 76 7.81 -22.37 -17.69
N ALA A 77 8.07 -22.47 -19.01
CA ALA A 77 7.70 -23.51 -19.99
C ALA A 77 6.35 -23.39 -20.73
#